data_AF-A0A1Y0H0L0-F1
#
_entry.id   AF-A0A1Y0H0L0-F1
#
_cell.length_a   1.000
_cell.length_b   1.000
_cell.length_c   1.000
_cell.angle_alpha   90.00
_cell.angle_beta   90.00
_cell.angle_gamma   90.00
#
_symmetry.space_group_name_H-M   'P 1'
#
loop_
_entity.id
_entity.type
_entity.pdbx_description
1 polymer ?
#
loop_
_entity_poly.entity_id
_entity_poly.type
_entity_poly.pdbx_seq_one_letter_code
_entity_poly.pdbx_strand_id
1 'polypeptide(L)'
;MDNYLHVRARDVFGAPSMFIATASLSDTAFKFANQTQQINTNATDWQLSLTGFGQNYFAPTDLGKNGTLVWGNLALVDSNARHLWSQQTSGEHYFSLKIESVPEPLTLLALPALLVLRRKKKSI
;
A
#
# COMPACT_ATOMS: atom_id res chain seq x y z
N MET A 1 4.64 7.31 14.10
CA MET A 1 4.84 8.07 12.85
C MET A 1 4.21 7.26 11.75
N ASP A 2 3.43 7.89 10.88
CA ASP A 2 2.81 7.22 9.74
C ASP A 2 3.71 7.35 8.51
N ASN A 3 3.88 6.26 7.77
CA ASN A 3 4.63 6.24 6.52
C ASN A 3 3.66 6.08 5.34
N TYR A 4 3.99 6.70 4.21
CA TYR A 4 3.15 6.65 3.02
C TYR A 4 3.99 6.51 1.76
N LEU A 5 3.46 5.75 0.80
CA LEU A 5 3.89 5.82 -0.60
C LEU A 5 3.01 6.84 -1.31
N HIS A 6 3.62 7.89 -1.81
CA HIS A 6 2.96 8.97 -2.54
C HIS A 6 3.34 8.92 -4.03
N VAL A 7 2.33 8.99 -4.89
CA VAL A 7 2.51 9.03 -6.35
C VAL A 7 1.72 10.21 -6.89
N ARG A 8 2.41 11.11 -7.60
CA ARG A 8 1.77 12.19 -8.36
C ARG A 8 1.69 11.75 -9.81
N ALA A 9 0.49 11.63 -10.34
CA ALA A 9 0.23 11.36 -11.74
C ALA A 9 -0.34 12.62 -12.40
N ARG A 10 0.08 12.89 -13.63
CA ARG A 10 -0.39 14.03 -14.41
C ARG A 10 -0.90 13.55 -15.76
N ASP A 11 -2.15 13.88 -16.06
CA ASP A 11 -2.64 13.85 -17.42
C ASP A 11 -2.45 15.23 -18.08
N VAL A 12 -1.85 15.23 -19.28
CA VAL A 12 -1.48 16.44 -20.03
C VAL A 12 -2.41 16.69 -21.21
N PHE A 13 -2.93 15.62 -21.83
CA PHE A 13 -3.63 15.71 -23.12
C PHE A 13 -5.09 15.25 -23.07
N GLY A 14 -5.58 14.81 -21.91
CA GLY A 14 -6.93 14.27 -21.75
C GLY A 14 -6.94 12.74 -21.76
N ALA A 15 -8.14 12.19 -21.51
CA ALA A 15 -8.38 10.76 -21.50
C ALA A 15 -7.92 10.07 -22.81
N PRO A 16 -7.47 8.80 -22.76
CA PRO A 16 -7.48 7.91 -21.60
C PRO A 16 -6.30 8.11 -20.64
N SER A 17 -6.57 8.08 -19.33
CA SER A 17 -5.58 8.29 -18.26
C SER A 17 -5.74 7.23 -17.17
N MET A 18 -4.64 6.80 -16.57
CA MET A 18 -4.65 5.80 -15.51
C MET A 18 -3.40 5.90 -14.63
N PHE A 19 -3.52 5.36 -13.42
CA PHE A 19 -2.43 4.93 -12.58
C PHE A 19 -2.60 3.43 -12.27
N ILE A 20 -1.57 2.64 -12.49
CA ILE A 20 -1.54 1.21 -12.15
C ILE A 20 -0.13 0.83 -11.69
N ALA A 21 -0.04 0.01 -10.65
CA ALA A 21 1.23 -0.45 -10.11
C ALA A 21 1.09 -1.74 -9.31
N THR A 22 2.21 -2.44 -9.20
CA THR A 22 2.47 -3.45 -8.17
C THR A 22 3.66 -2.94 -7.35
N ALA A 23 3.52 -2.90 -6.03
CA ALA A 23 4.55 -2.44 -5.11
C ALA A 23 4.90 -3.55 -4.12
N SER A 24 6.17 -3.63 -3.75
CA SER A 24 6.69 -4.57 -2.76
C SER A 24 7.61 -3.83 -1.77
N LEU A 25 7.55 -4.24 -0.50
CA LEU A 25 8.51 -3.80 0.51
C LEU A 25 9.69 -4.79 0.54
N SER A 26 10.89 -4.27 0.81
CA SER A 26 12.13 -5.07 0.82
C SER A 26 12.49 -5.65 2.19
N ASP A 27 11.82 -5.21 3.25
CA ASP A 27 12.06 -5.64 4.63
C ASP A 27 10.75 -6.03 5.32
N THR A 28 10.86 -6.58 6.53
CA THR A 28 9.72 -7.02 7.34
C THR A 28 9.36 -6.05 8.46
N ALA A 29 10.05 -4.92 8.57
CA ALA A 29 9.78 -3.89 9.58
C ALA A 29 8.53 -3.08 9.24
N PHE A 30 8.10 -3.11 7.97
CA PHE A 30 6.91 -2.46 7.49
C PHE A 30 5.95 -3.43 6.79
N LYS A 31 4.69 -3.02 6.68
CA LYS A 31 3.63 -3.71 5.93
C LYS A 31 2.71 -2.68 5.28
N PHE A 32 2.04 -3.05 4.20
CA PHE A 32 0.98 -2.21 3.64
C PHE A 32 -0.30 -2.26 4.49
N ALA A 33 -1.26 -1.37 4.23
CA ALA A 33 -2.55 -1.30 4.93
C ALA A 33 -3.34 -2.64 4.91
N ASN A 34 -3.16 -3.44 3.85
CA ASN A 34 -3.74 -4.79 3.73
C ASN A 34 -2.99 -5.86 4.55
N GLN A 35 -2.03 -5.46 5.38
CA GLN A 35 -1.18 -6.30 6.24
C GLN A 35 -0.20 -7.23 5.51
N THR A 36 0.12 -6.94 4.26
CA THR A 36 1.03 -7.75 3.44
C THR A 36 2.30 -6.99 3.03
N GLN A 37 3.24 -7.72 2.41
CA GLN A 37 4.49 -7.17 1.86
C GLN A 37 4.38 -6.75 0.38
N GLN A 38 3.26 -7.05 -0.27
CA GLN A 38 3.02 -6.73 -1.67
C GLN A 38 1.61 -6.21 -1.87
N ILE A 39 1.47 -5.19 -2.70
CA ILE A 39 0.18 -4.57 -2.94
C ILE A 39 0.06 -4.15 -4.39
N ASN A 40 -1.12 -4.43 -4.93
CA ASN A 40 -1.52 -3.94 -6.23
C ASN A 40 -2.35 -2.67 -6.06
N THR A 41 -2.35 -1.82 -7.08
CA THR A 41 -3.34 -0.75 -7.16
C THR A 41 -4.74 -1.34 -7.07
N ASN A 42 -5.53 -0.82 -6.12
CA ASN A 42 -6.89 -1.21 -5.83
C ASN A 42 -7.64 -0.03 -5.19
N ALA A 43 -8.96 0.01 -5.31
CA ALA A 43 -9.76 1.14 -4.82
C ALA A 43 -10.01 1.16 -3.30
N THR A 44 -9.53 0.16 -2.57
CA THR A 44 -9.75 0.01 -1.13
C THR A 44 -8.59 0.58 -0.32
N ASP A 45 -7.36 0.21 -0.67
CA ASP A 45 -6.15 0.60 0.07
C ASP A 45 -5.56 1.94 -0.42
N TRP A 46 -5.72 2.23 -1.71
CA TRP A 46 -5.24 3.48 -2.29
C TRP A 46 -6.26 4.59 -2.11
N GLN A 47 -5.74 5.76 -1.76
CA GLN A 47 -6.51 6.99 -1.69
C GLN A 47 -6.04 7.96 -2.77
N LEU A 48 -6.93 8.85 -3.19
CA LEU A 48 -6.66 9.85 -4.21
C LEU A 48 -7.08 11.23 -3.72
N SER A 49 -6.28 12.24 -4.05
CA SER A 49 -6.64 13.65 -3.93
C SER A 49 -6.40 14.37 -5.24
N LEU A 50 -7.21 15.38 -5.53
CA LEU A 50 -7.03 16.27 -6.69
C LEU A 50 -6.32 17.59 -6.32
N THR A 51 -6.10 17.82 -5.03
CA THR A 51 -5.58 19.11 -4.52
C THR A 51 -4.19 19.01 -3.90
N GLY A 52 -3.68 17.79 -3.69
CA GLY A 52 -2.35 17.55 -3.12
C GLY A 52 -2.34 16.44 -2.07
N PHE A 53 -1.14 16.04 -1.64
CA PHE A 53 -1.00 15.05 -0.57
C PHE A 53 -1.49 15.60 0.77
N GLY A 54 -2.14 14.73 1.56
CA GLY A 54 -2.62 15.06 2.91
C GLY A 54 -3.95 15.82 2.96
N GLN A 55 -4.63 16.01 1.83
CA GLN A 55 -5.81 16.85 1.71
C GLN A 55 -6.92 16.12 0.96
N ASN A 56 -8.17 16.20 1.44
CA ASN A 56 -9.39 15.80 0.70
C ASN A 56 -9.31 14.43 0.01
N TYR A 57 -8.76 13.42 0.69
CA TYR A 57 -8.63 12.09 0.13
C TYR A 57 -9.99 11.42 -0.07
N PHE A 58 -10.16 10.75 -1.20
CA PHE A 58 -11.31 9.92 -1.53
C PHE A 58 -10.86 8.62 -2.22
N ALA A 59 -11.77 7.65 -2.35
CA ALA A 59 -11.49 6.41 -3.05
C ALA A 59 -11.36 6.64 -4.57
N PRO A 60 -10.28 6.18 -5.22
CA PRO A 60 -10.14 6.32 -6.66
C PRO A 60 -11.17 5.46 -7.41
N THR A 61 -11.49 5.88 -8.63
CA THR A 61 -12.32 5.10 -9.55
C THR A 61 -11.52 3.93 -10.11
N ASP A 62 -12.06 2.71 -9.98
CA ASP A 62 -11.54 1.52 -10.63
C ASP A 62 -12.05 1.42 -12.08
N LEU A 63 -11.12 1.51 -13.04
CA LEU A 63 -11.41 1.49 -14.47
C LEU A 63 -11.28 0.09 -15.10
N GLY A 64 -10.94 -0.92 -14.30
CA GLY A 64 -10.71 -2.30 -14.77
C GLY A 64 -9.36 -2.86 -14.36
N LYS A 65 -9.16 -4.15 -14.59
CA LYS A 65 -7.89 -4.84 -14.31
C LYS A 65 -6.85 -4.61 -15.40
N ASN A 66 -5.59 -4.87 -15.10
CA ASN A 66 -4.53 -4.98 -16.10
C ASN A 66 -4.98 -5.86 -17.29
N GLY A 67 -4.85 -5.34 -18.51
CA GLY A 67 -5.33 -6.01 -19.73
C GLY A 67 -6.69 -5.59 -20.28
N THR A 68 -7.50 -4.77 -19.59
CA THR A 68 -8.89 -4.45 -20.05
C THR A 68 -9.04 -3.13 -20.81
N LEU A 69 -8.06 -2.23 -20.76
CA LEU A 69 -8.14 -0.89 -21.36
C LEU A 69 -7.18 -0.76 -22.55
N VAL A 70 -7.10 0.44 -23.13
CA VAL A 70 -6.31 0.73 -24.34
C VAL A 70 -4.81 0.42 -24.22
N TRP A 71 -4.29 0.32 -22.99
CA TRP A 71 -2.89 -0.01 -22.72
C TRP A 71 -2.59 -1.51 -22.77
N GLY A 72 -3.61 -2.36 -22.91
CA GLY A 72 -3.43 -3.81 -22.94
C GLY A 72 -2.85 -4.34 -21.63
N ASN A 73 -2.11 -5.45 -21.74
CA ASN A 73 -1.49 -6.11 -20.59
C ASN A 73 -0.08 -5.57 -20.34
N LEU A 74 0.13 -4.99 -19.16
CA LEU A 74 1.44 -4.54 -18.70
C LEU A 74 2.16 -5.71 -18.02
N ALA A 75 3.16 -6.30 -18.70
CA ALA A 75 3.80 -7.54 -18.27
C ALA A 75 4.51 -7.50 -16.90
N LEU A 76 4.97 -6.31 -16.47
CA LEU A 76 5.65 -6.13 -15.18
C LEU A 76 4.70 -5.78 -14.02
N VAL A 77 3.40 -5.71 -14.31
CA VAL A 77 2.36 -5.38 -13.33
C VAL A 77 1.49 -6.61 -13.14
N ASP A 78 1.13 -6.91 -11.89
CA ASP A 78 0.29 -8.07 -11.59
C ASP A 78 -1.04 -8.02 -12.36
N SER A 79 -1.50 -9.18 -12.83
CA SER A 79 -2.73 -9.28 -13.61
C SER A 79 -4.00 -8.85 -12.86
N ASN A 80 -3.96 -8.83 -11.53
CA ASN A 80 -5.06 -8.38 -10.68
C ASN A 80 -4.99 -6.90 -10.31
N ALA A 81 -3.91 -6.19 -10.67
CA ALA A 81 -3.81 -4.76 -10.42
C ALA A 81 -4.87 -3.97 -11.19
N ARG A 82 -5.41 -2.95 -10.54
CA ARG A 82 -6.52 -2.15 -11.04
C ARG A 82 -6.02 -0.83 -11.60
N HIS A 83 -6.56 -0.43 -12.74
CA HIS A 83 -6.38 0.90 -13.30
C HIS A 83 -7.17 1.88 -12.43
N LEU A 84 -6.46 2.80 -11.76
CA LEU A 84 -7.06 3.79 -10.89
C LEU A 84 -7.02 5.17 -11.54
N TRP A 85 -8.10 5.93 -11.41
CA TRP A 85 -8.14 7.35 -11.76
C TRP A 85 -9.20 8.09 -10.94
N SER A 86 -9.58 9.30 -11.33
CA SER A 86 -10.83 9.92 -10.87
C SER A 86 -11.84 10.06 -12.02
N GLN A 87 -13.05 10.53 -11.70
CA GLN A 87 -14.03 10.94 -12.70
C GLN A 87 -13.59 12.20 -13.48
N GLN A 88 -12.68 13.00 -12.90
CA GLN A 88 -12.06 14.11 -13.61
C GLN A 88 -10.93 13.57 -14.48
N THR A 89 -11.07 13.75 -15.79
CA THR A 89 -10.20 13.11 -16.77
C THR A 89 -8.85 13.79 -16.95
N SER A 90 -8.71 15.07 -16.57
CA SER A 90 -7.48 15.84 -16.78
C SER A 90 -6.95 16.48 -15.49
N GLY A 91 -5.64 16.72 -15.47
CA GLY A 91 -4.95 17.41 -14.38
C GLY A 91 -4.07 16.52 -13.53
N GLU A 92 -3.89 16.93 -12.28
CA GLU A 92 -2.99 16.33 -11.31
C GLU A 92 -3.76 15.44 -10.34
N HIS A 93 -3.27 14.22 -10.14
CA HIS A 93 -3.87 13.20 -9.30
C HIS A 93 -2.83 12.69 -8.31
N TYR A 94 -3.11 12.85 -7.02
CA TYR A 94 -2.21 12.56 -5.92
C TYR A 94 -2.67 11.28 -5.23
N PHE A 95 -2.08 10.16 -5.63
CA PHE A 95 -2.34 8.86 -5.06
C PHE A 95 -1.50 8.64 -3.79
N SER A 96 -2.11 8.08 -2.76
CA SER A 96 -1.48 7.80 -1.48
C SER A 96 -1.83 6.40 -1.02
N LEU A 97 -0.82 5.71 -0.49
CA LEU A 97 -0.96 4.40 0.12
C LEU A 97 -0.26 4.40 1.48
N LYS A 98 -0.96 3.94 2.52
CA LYS A 98 -0.41 3.86 3.87
C LYS A 98 0.51 2.66 4.04
N ILE A 99 1.62 2.89 4.75
CA ILE A 99 2.59 1.88 5.17
C ILE A 99 2.65 1.92 6.70
N GLU A 100 2.46 0.76 7.32
CA GLU A 100 2.45 0.60 8.77
C GLU A 100 3.74 -0.06 9.25
N SER A 101 4.30 0.42 10.36
CA SER A 101 5.37 -0.29 11.06
C SER A 101 4.82 -1.56 11.69
N VAL A 102 5.55 -2.66 11.59
CA VAL A 102 5.28 -3.89 12.32
C VAL A 102 5.86 -3.72 13.74
N PRO A 103 5.05 -3.79 14.80
CA PRO A 103 5.57 -3.75 16.17
C PRO A 103 6.53 -4.92 16.42
N GLU A 104 7.64 -4.66 17.10
CA GLU A 104 8.53 -5.76 17.53
C GLU A 104 7.75 -6.74 18.42
N PRO A 105 7.93 -8.06 18.23
CA PRO A 105 7.19 -9.04 19.00
C PRO A 105 7.60 -8.97 20.47
N LEU A 106 6.59 -8.83 21.35
CA LEU A 106 6.72 -8.79 22.82
C LEU A 106 7.44 -10.00 23.43
N THR A 107 7.72 -11.04 22.63
CA THR A 107 8.50 -12.21 23.01
C THR A 107 9.90 -11.87 23.54
N LEU A 108 10.52 -10.76 23.11
CA LEU A 108 11.80 -10.33 23.68
C LEU A 108 11.72 -9.99 25.17
N LEU A 109 10.56 -9.53 25.66
CA LEU A 109 10.32 -9.24 27.07
C LEU A 109 9.98 -10.49 27.89
N ALA A 110 9.56 -11.58 27.25
CA ALA A 110 9.18 -12.83 27.92
C ALA A 110 10.39 -13.77 28.19
N LEU A 111 11.49 -13.63 27.44
CA LEU A 111 12.73 -14.39 27.62
C LEU A 111 13.30 -14.33 29.06
N PRO A 112 13.42 -13.16 29.72
CA PRO A 112 13.90 -13.12 31.10
C PRO A 112 12.93 -13.80 32.09
N ALA A 113 11.61 -13.70 31.88
CA ALA A 113 10.61 -14.34 32.75
C ALA A 113 10.68 -15.87 32.70
N LEU A 114 10.89 -16.45 31.52
CA LEU A 114 11.07 -17.91 31.33
C LEU A 114 12.36 -18.44 31.96
N LEU A 115 13.45 -17.65 31.92
CA LEU A 115 14.73 -18.01 32.56
C LEU A 115 14.63 -18.01 34.10
N VAL A 116 13.90 -17.06 34.68
CA VAL A 116 13.65 -17.00 36.14
C VAL A 116 12.79 -18.17 36.60
N LEU A 117 11.78 -18.57 35.82
CA LEU A 117 10.93 -19.72 36.13
C LEU A 117 11.68 -21.07 36.06
N ARG A 118 12.71 -21.19 35.21
CA ARG A 118 13.58 -22.39 35.17
C ARG A 118 14.51 -22.52 36.37
N ARG A 119 14.96 -21.41 36.97
CA ARG A 119 15.84 -21.47 38.16
C ARG A 119 15.12 -21.92 39.44
N LYS A 120 13.81 -21.69 39.56
CA LYS A 120 13.05 -22.07 40.76
C LYS A 120 12.72 -23.57 40.87
N LYS A 121 12.97 -24.39 39.85
CA LYS A 121 12.55 -25.80 39.81
C LYS A 121 13.61 -26.83 40.28
N LYS A 122 14.72 -26.39 40.89
CA LYS A 122 15.85 -27.27 41.28
C LYS A 122 16.18 -27.36 42.79
N SER A 123 15.19 -27.15 43.67
CA SER A 123 15.35 -27.48 45.10
C SER A 123 14.15 -28.30 45.60
N ILE A 124 14.24 -29.62 45.50
CA ILE A 124 13.73 -30.64 46.44
C ILE A 124 14.73 -31.79 46.38
#